data_AF-A0A7Y5F2T9-F1
#
_entry.id   AF-A0A7Y5F2T9-F1
#
_cell.length_a   1.000
_cell.length_b   1.000
_cell.length_c   1.000
_cell.angle_alpha   90.00
_cell.angle_beta   90.00
_cell.angle_gamma   90.00
#
_symmetry.space_group_name_H-M   'P 1'
#
loop_
_entity.id
_entity.type
_entity.pdbx_description
1 polymer ?
#
loop_
_entity_poly.entity_id
_entity_poly.type
_entity_poly.pdbx_seq_one_letter_code
_entity_poly.pdbx_strand_id
1 'polypeptide(L)'
;MSYSQFIRYVLTFEAIVLNAGTGLLCLAAPAFFVGQFTDQTVPPVPLELIRWYGVLLWVLTFFVLRILPARDNRLLAPAVEALLFGDLVHLVAIYLFYQALPEWSFSFIIMLFFTCTLAILRSVWVYRYHTQTL
;
A
#
# COMPACT_ATOMS: atom_id res chain seq x y z
N MET A 1 24.92 4.37 2.15
CA MET A 1 23.80 4.10 1.22
C MET A 1 23.11 5.42 0.92
N SER A 2 22.86 5.77 -0.35
CA SER A 2 22.15 7.02 -0.66
C SER A 2 20.67 6.90 -0.29
N TYR A 3 20.00 8.02 -0.01
CA TYR A 3 18.56 8.02 0.29
C TYR A 3 17.72 7.45 -0.88
N SER A 4 18.13 7.69 -2.12
CA SER A 4 17.50 7.10 -3.31
C SER A 4 17.66 5.57 -3.36
N GLN A 5 18.82 5.04 -2.96
CA GLN A 5 19.02 3.59 -2.84
C GLN A 5 18.17 3.00 -1.71
N PHE A 6 18.09 3.68 -0.56
CA PHE A 6 17.23 3.26 0.55
C PHE A 6 15.78 3.11 0.13
N ILE A 7 15.21 4.13 -0.51
CA ILE A 7 13.81 4.08 -0.95
C ILE A 7 13.56 2.99 -1.99
N ARG A 8 14.52 2.71 -2.88
CA ARG A 8 14.39 1.58 -3.81
C ARG A 8 14.30 0.23 -3.08
N TYR A 9 15.08 0.04 -2.00
CA TYR A 9 14.96 -1.16 -1.17
C TYR A 9 13.61 -1.23 -0.45
N VAL A 10 13.13 -0.11 0.09
CA VAL A 10 11.80 -0.02 0.72
C VAL A 10 10.71 -0.40 -0.29
N LEU A 11 10.72 0.18 -1.49
CA LEU A 11 9.74 -0.11 -2.54
C LEU A 11 9.83 -1.56 -3.03
N THR A 12 11.03 -2.16 -3.03
CA THR A 12 11.20 -3.58 -3.38
C THR A 12 10.60 -4.48 -2.30
N PHE A 13 10.91 -4.19 -1.03
CA PHE A 13 10.34 -4.90 0.10
C PHE A 13 8.82 -4.79 0.12
N GLU A 14 8.29 -3.59 -0.04
CA GLU A 14 6.85 -3.34 -0.11
C GLU A 14 6.21 -4.12 -1.27
N ALA A 15 6.74 -3.99 -2.49
CA ALA A 15 6.17 -4.65 -3.66
C ALA A 15 6.08 -6.17 -3.47
N ILE A 16 7.15 -6.79 -2.96
CA ILE A 16 7.23 -8.25 -2.84
C ILE A 16 6.51 -8.76 -1.59
N VAL A 17 6.74 -8.13 -0.44
CA VAL A 17 6.30 -8.66 0.86
C VAL A 17 4.90 -8.15 1.20
N LEU A 18 4.69 -6.83 1.12
CA LEU A 18 3.44 -6.23 1.54
C LEU A 18 2.38 -6.36 0.44
N ASN A 19 2.66 -5.89 -0.76
CA ASN A 19 1.64 -5.78 -1.81
C ASN A 19 1.35 -7.13 -2.47
N ALA A 20 2.35 -7.95 -2.79
CA ALA A 20 2.09 -9.27 -3.38
C ALA A 20 1.43 -10.22 -2.37
N GLY A 21 1.93 -10.25 -1.12
CA GLY A 21 1.36 -11.09 -0.06
C GLY A 21 -0.07 -10.68 0.30
N THR A 22 -0.28 -9.40 0.61
CA THR A 22 -1.62 -8.86 0.92
C THR A 22 -2.54 -8.95 -0.29
N GLY A 23 -2.04 -8.60 -1.48
CA GLY A 23 -2.80 -8.66 -2.72
C GLY A 23 -3.27 -10.08 -3.03
N LEU A 24 -2.44 -11.10 -2.79
CA LEU A 24 -2.81 -12.50 -2.96
C LEU A 24 -3.90 -12.92 -1.96
N LEU A 25 -3.77 -12.54 -0.69
CA LEU A 25 -4.78 -12.84 0.33
C LEU A 25 -6.12 -12.16 0.02
N CYS A 26 -6.10 -10.87 -0.34
CA CYS A 26 -7.29 -10.13 -0.77
C CYS A 26 -7.94 -10.75 -2.02
N LEU A 27 -7.14 -11.22 -2.99
CA LEU A 27 -7.63 -11.79 -4.23
C LEU A 27 -8.20 -13.21 -4.07
N ALA A 28 -7.47 -14.08 -3.36
CA ALA A 28 -7.79 -15.50 -3.26
C ALA A 28 -8.72 -15.82 -2.08
N ALA A 29 -8.63 -15.06 -0.99
CA ALA A 29 -9.36 -15.32 0.25
C ALA A 29 -9.77 -14.01 0.96
N PRO A 30 -10.59 -13.14 0.34
CA PRO A 30 -10.95 -11.84 0.90
C PRO A 30 -11.63 -11.95 2.27
N ALA A 31 -12.47 -12.97 2.49
CA ALA A 31 -13.12 -13.18 3.79
C ALA A 31 -12.11 -13.51 4.91
N PHE A 32 -11.08 -14.32 4.60
CA PHE A 32 -10.02 -14.64 5.56
C PHE A 32 -9.17 -13.41 5.87
N PHE A 33 -8.89 -12.58 4.86
CA PHE A 33 -8.20 -11.30 5.06
C PHE A 33 -8.99 -10.38 6.00
N VAL A 34 -10.30 -10.20 5.76
CA VAL A 34 -11.13 -9.34 6.62
C VAL A 34 -11.29 -9.89 8.03
N GLY A 35 -11.34 -11.22 8.17
CA GLY A 35 -11.39 -11.90 9.47
C GLY A 35 -10.22 -11.57 10.40
N GLN A 36 -9.14 -10.97 9.88
CA GLN A 36 -8.03 -10.48 10.71
C GLN A 36 -8.35 -9.15 11.40
N PHE A 37 -9.37 -8.42 10.94
CA PHE A 37 -9.75 -7.10 11.44
C PHE A 37 -11.04 -7.12 12.24
N THR A 38 -11.95 -8.07 11.96
CA THR A 38 -13.25 -8.18 12.61
C THR A 38 -13.73 -9.63 12.62
N ASP A 39 -14.41 -10.03 13.70
CA ASP A 39 -15.08 -11.33 13.80
C ASP A 39 -16.48 -11.32 13.14
N GLN A 40 -16.95 -10.17 12.65
CA GLN A 40 -18.26 -10.04 12.04
C GLN A 40 -18.26 -10.58 10.60
N THR A 41 -19.34 -11.26 10.23
CA THR A 41 -19.55 -11.71 8.86
C THR A 41 -19.77 -10.52 7.93
N VAL A 42 -18.94 -10.41 6.90
CA VAL A 42 -19.02 -9.32 5.93
C VAL A 42 -19.91 -9.71 4.75
N PRO A 43 -20.82 -8.84 4.29
CA PRO A 43 -21.65 -9.11 3.12
C PRO A 43 -20.82 -9.34 1.84
N PRO A 44 -21.38 -9.98 0.80
CA PRO A 44 -20.63 -10.31 -0.42
C PRO A 44 -20.08 -9.10 -1.19
N VAL A 45 -20.80 -7.98 -1.23
CA VAL A 45 -20.42 -6.80 -2.02
C VAL A 45 -19.09 -6.17 -1.53
N PRO A 46 -18.91 -5.87 -0.22
CA PRO A 46 -17.61 -5.43 0.29
C PRO A 46 -16.48 -6.44 0.05
N LEU A 47 -16.75 -7.74 0.10
CA LEU A 47 -15.73 -8.76 -0.18
C LEU A 47 -15.25 -8.73 -1.63
N GLU A 48 -16.13 -8.44 -2.59
CA GLU A 48 -15.73 -8.22 -3.98
C GLU A 48 -14.88 -6.96 -4.15
N LEU A 49 -15.18 -5.87 -3.43
CA LEU A 49 -14.34 -4.66 -3.44
C LEU A 49 -12.93 -4.96 -2.93
N ILE A 50 -12.80 -5.77 -1.88
CA ILE A 50 -11.51 -6.21 -1.35
C ILE A 50 -10.77 -7.09 -2.37
N ARG A 51 -11.50 -7.95 -3.08
CA ARG A 51 -10.93 -8.76 -4.16
C ARG A 51 -10.35 -7.89 -5.28
N TRP A 52 -11.09 -6.89 -5.73
CA TRP A 52 -10.64 -5.90 -6.72
C TRP A 52 -9.48 -5.05 -6.20
N TYR A 53 -9.46 -4.74 -4.91
CA TYR A 53 -8.32 -4.11 -4.27
C TYR A 53 -7.06 -4.99 -4.32
N GLY A 54 -7.21 -6.30 -4.13
CA GLY A 54 -6.13 -7.28 -4.35
C GLY A 54 -5.58 -7.24 -5.78
N VAL A 55 -6.45 -7.16 -6.79
CA VAL A 55 -6.03 -6.99 -8.20
C VAL A 55 -5.21 -5.70 -8.39
N LEU A 56 -5.68 -4.59 -7.82
CA LEU A 56 -4.98 -3.30 -7.92
C LEU A 56 -3.57 -3.38 -7.30
N LEU A 57 -3.44 -4.00 -6.13
CA LEU A 57 -2.14 -4.22 -5.48
C LEU A 57 -1.17 -5.02 -6.35
N TRP A 58 -1.65 -6.07 -7.01
CA TRP A 58 -0.86 -6.87 -7.94
C TRP A 58 -0.40 -6.08 -9.16
N VAL A 59 -1.29 -5.28 -9.75
CA VAL A 59 -0.97 -4.42 -10.89
C VAL A 59 0.09 -3.39 -10.50
N LEU A 60 -0.08 -2.71 -9.37
CA LEU A 60 0.89 -1.73 -8.87
C LEU A 60 2.25 -2.38 -8.54
N THR A 61 2.23 -3.55 -7.90
CA THR A 61 3.43 -4.35 -7.64
C THR A 61 4.20 -4.65 -8.92
N PHE A 62 3.50 -5.11 -9.96
CA PHE A 62 4.11 -5.42 -11.25
C PHE A 62 4.76 -4.18 -11.89
N PHE A 63 4.07 -3.03 -11.87
CA PHE A 63 4.62 -1.78 -12.40
C PHE A 63 5.88 -1.34 -11.65
N VAL A 64 5.84 -1.35 -10.31
CA VAL A 64 6.98 -0.96 -9.47
C VAL A 64 8.17 -1.88 -9.73
N LEU A 65 7.97 -3.20 -9.75
CA LEU A 65 9.02 -4.17 -10.03
C LEU A 65 9.61 -4.03 -11.44
N ARG A 66 8.84 -3.53 -12.42
CA ARG A 66 9.34 -3.22 -13.77
C ARG A 66 10.17 -1.95 -13.84
N ILE A 67 9.86 -0.94 -13.02
CA ILE A 67 10.55 0.35 -13.03
C ILE A 67 11.84 0.32 -12.19
N LEU A 68 11.84 -0.43 -11.08
CA LEU A 68 12.98 -0.47 -10.15
C LEU A 68 14.34 -0.82 -10.80
N PRO A 69 14.44 -1.80 -11.74
CA PRO A 69 15.70 -2.14 -12.39
C PRO A 69 16.27 -1.04 -13.29
N ALA A 70 15.42 -0.17 -13.85
CA ALA A 70 15.85 0.87 -14.79
C ALA A 70 16.73 1.94 -14.14
N ARG A 71 16.74 2.03 -12.80
CA ARG A 71 17.50 3.04 -12.02
C ARG A 71 17.26 4.50 -12.40
N ASP A 72 16.26 4.76 -13.24
CA ASP A 72 15.81 6.10 -13.60
C ASP A 72 14.78 6.61 -12.57
N ASN A 73 15.05 7.76 -11.96
CA ASN A 73 14.14 8.38 -11.00
C ASN A 73 12.96 9.08 -11.70
N ARG A 74 13.10 9.46 -12.98
CA ARG A 74 12.02 10.10 -13.76
C ARG A 74 10.86 9.14 -14.01
N LEU A 75 11.18 7.87 -14.24
CA LEU A 75 10.18 6.80 -14.38
C LEU A 75 9.61 6.38 -13.02
N LEU A 76 10.40 6.50 -11.94
CA LEU A 76 9.98 6.12 -10.59
C LEU A 76 9.05 7.15 -9.95
N ALA A 77 9.24 8.43 -10.25
CA ALA A 77 8.45 9.52 -9.67
C ALA A 77 6.93 9.34 -9.77
N PRO A 78 6.34 9.16 -10.98
CA PRO A 78 4.89 8.99 -11.10
C PRO A 78 4.38 7.72 -10.40
N ALA A 79 5.20 6.66 -10.33
CA ALA A 79 4.82 5.45 -9.60
C ALA A 79 4.76 5.70 -8.09
N VAL A 80 5.74 6.42 -7.53
CA VAL A 80 5.75 6.75 -6.10
C VAL A 80 4.62 7.73 -5.75
N GLU A 81 4.31 8.69 -6.62
CA GLU A 81 3.17 9.60 -6.45
C GLU A 81 1.83 8.85 -6.47
N ALA A 82 1.63 7.91 -7.40
CA ALA A 82 0.44 7.07 -7.44
C ALA A 82 0.29 6.20 -6.18
N LEU A 83 1.41 5.64 -5.69
CA LEU A 83 1.43 4.89 -4.44
C LEU A 83 1.10 5.78 -3.23
N LEU A 84 1.63 7.01 -3.19
CA LEU A 84 1.31 7.99 -2.14
C LEU A 84 -0.18 8.35 -2.15
N PHE A 85 -0.78 8.53 -3.32
CA PHE A 85 -2.23 8.71 -3.44
C PHE A 85 -2.99 7.49 -2.89
N GLY A 86 -2.51 6.27 -3.18
CA GLY A 86 -3.03 5.04 -2.61
C GLY A 86 -2.96 4.97 -1.08
N ASP A 87 -1.90 5.51 -0.47
CA ASP A 87 -1.80 5.60 1.00
C ASP A 87 -2.85 6.53 1.60
N LEU A 88 -3.11 7.68 0.97
CA LEU A 88 -4.13 8.61 1.44
C LEU A 88 -5.52 7.98 1.36
N VAL A 89 -5.80 7.26 0.28
CA VAL A 89 -7.04 6.48 0.15
C VAL A 89 -7.13 5.41 1.24
N HIS A 90 -6.02 4.73 1.57
CA HIS A 90 -5.98 3.80 2.70
C HIS A 90 -6.29 4.46 4.02
N LEU A 91 -5.69 5.60 4.33
CA LEU A 91 -5.93 6.30 5.59
C LEU A 91 -7.40 6.68 5.74
N VAL A 92 -8.05 7.11 4.65
CA VAL A 92 -9.49 7.36 4.62
C VAL A 92 -10.27 6.06 4.86
N ALA A 93 -9.91 4.97 4.20
CA ALA A 93 -10.56 3.67 4.38
C ALA A 93 -10.43 3.14 5.82
N ILE A 94 -9.25 3.29 6.43
CA ILE A 94 -8.96 2.95 7.83
C ILE A 94 -9.85 3.76 8.76
N TYR A 95 -9.96 5.07 8.54
CA TYR A 95 -10.83 5.94 9.33
C TYR A 95 -12.30 5.52 9.22
N LEU A 96 -12.80 5.27 8.00
CA LEU A 96 -14.18 4.85 7.77
C LEU A 96 -14.46 3.47 8.39
N PHE A 97 -13.50 2.54 8.32
CA PHE A 97 -13.61 1.23 8.95
C PHE A 97 -13.72 1.36 10.47
N TYR A 98 -12.88 2.18 11.09
CA TYR A 98 -12.93 2.44 12.54
C TYR A 98 -14.24 3.11 12.97
N GLN A 99 -14.81 4.01 12.15
CA GLN A 99 -16.11 4.61 12.43
C GLN A 99 -17.24 3.58 12.40
N ALA A 100 -17.18 2.62 11.48
CA ALA A 100 -18.18 1.56 11.37
C ALA A 100 -18.03 0.50 12.47
N LEU A 101 -16.79 0.18 12.84
CA LEU A 101 -16.45 -0.79 13.86
C LEU A 101 -15.24 -0.30 14.68
N PRO A 102 -15.49 0.34 15.85
CA PRO A 102 -14.43 0.98 16.64
C PRO A 102 -13.63 -0.03 17.47
N GLU A 103 -12.97 -0.97 16.79
CA GLU A 103 -12.16 -2.02 17.37
C GLU A 103 -10.68 -1.87 16.97
N TRP A 104 -9.80 -1.82 17.96
CA TRP A 104 -8.35 -1.75 17.76
C TRP A 104 -7.74 -3.15 17.73
N SER A 105 -8.00 -3.90 16.65
CA SER A 105 -7.32 -5.18 16.44
C SER A 105 -5.83 -4.99 16.15
N PHE A 106 -5.02 -6.00 16.46
CA PHE A 106 -3.58 -5.97 16.17
C PHE A 106 -3.31 -5.73 14.68
N SER A 107 -4.08 -6.37 13.80
CA SER A 107 -4.01 -6.18 12.35
C SER A 107 -4.32 -4.75 11.94
N PHE A 108 -5.32 -4.11 12.58
CA PHE A 108 -5.67 -2.72 12.33
C PHE A 108 -4.53 -1.77 12.70
N ILE A 109 -3.90 -1.98 13.86
CA ILE A 109 -2.75 -1.18 14.32
C ILE A 109 -1.56 -1.34 13.36
N ILE A 110 -1.26 -2.57 12.95
CA ILE A 110 -0.18 -2.86 11.99
C ILE A 110 -0.45 -2.18 10.64
N MET A 111 -1.68 -2.30 10.12
CA MET A 111 -2.07 -1.68 8.85
C MET A 111 -1.91 -0.16 8.90
N LEU A 112 -2.37 0.48 9.98
CA LEU A 112 -2.20 1.91 10.18
C LEU A 112 -0.72 2.30 10.26
N PHE A 113 0.09 1.56 11.03
CA PHE A 113 1.52 1.81 11.17
C PHE A 113 2.26 1.75 9.83
N PHE A 114 2.06 0.69 9.05
CA PHE A 114 2.70 0.55 7.73
C PHE A 114 2.21 1.62 6.75
N THR A 115 0.91 1.91 6.71
CA THR A 115 0.35 2.94 5.82
C THR A 115 0.94 4.31 6.14
N CYS A 116 0.96 4.72 7.41
CA CYS A 116 1.56 6.00 7.82
C CYS A 116 3.06 6.05 7.50
N THR A 117 3.80 4.98 7.80
CA THR A 117 5.25 4.92 7.56
C THR A 117 5.56 5.05 6.07
N LEU A 118 4.84 4.32 5.20
CA LEU A 118 5.02 4.39 3.75
C LEU A 118 4.62 5.75 3.19
N ALA A 119 3.48 6.31 3.63
CA ALA A 119 3.04 7.64 3.23
C ALA A 119 4.09 8.71 3.52
N ILE A 120 4.68 8.68 4.73
CA ILE A 120 5.74 9.61 5.14
C ILE A 120 6.99 9.41 4.27
N LEU A 121 7.46 8.16 4.12
CA LEU A 121 8.65 7.87 3.34
C LEU A 121 8.52 8.31 1.87
N ARG A 122 7.36 8.06 1.25
CA ARG A 122 7.07 8.48 -0.12
C ARG A 122 6.94 9.99 -0.24
N SER A 123 6.25 10.64 0.70
CA SER A 123 6.15 12.11 0.73
C SER A 123 7.52 12.78 0.80
N VAL A 124 8.40 12.30 1.69
CA VAL A 124 9.76 12.83 1.81
C VAL A 124 10.57 12.59 0.54
N TRP A 125 10.41 11.43 -0.11
CA TRP A 125 11.10 11.13 -1.35
C TRP A 125 10.62 11.98 -2.52
N VAL A 126 9.31 12.12 -2.71
CA VAL A 126 8.72 12.98 -3.76
C VAL A 126 9.15 14.43 -3.57
N TYR A 127 9.09 14.95 -2.34
CA TYR A 127 9.54 16.30 -2.02
C TYR A 127 11.02 16.52 -2.36
N ARG A 128 11.90 15.57 -2.01
CA ARG A 128 13.34 15.64 -2.32
C ARG A 128 13.62 15.50 -3.81
N TYR A 129 12.86 14.67 -4.52
CA TYR A 129 12.99 14.50 -5.96
C TYR A 129 12.69 15.83 -6.66
N HIS A 130 11.52 16.42 -6.40
CA HIS A 130 11.10 17.67 -7.06
C HIS A 130 12.02 18.85 -6.75
N THR A 131 12.49 18.99 -5.51
CA THR A 131 13.42 20.08 -5.13
C THR A 131 14.84 19.93 -5.71
N GLN A 132 15.21 18.75 -6.22
CA GLN A 132 16.50 18.50 -6.87
C GLN A 132 16.42 18.53 -8.40
N THR A 133 15.21 18.46 -8.97
CA THR A 133 14.98 18.41 -10.42
C THR A 133 14.33 19.66 -11.01
N LEU A 134 13.70 20.50 -10.18
CA LEU A 134 13.15 21.81 -10.53
C LEU A 134 14.05 22.92 -9.98
#